data_AF-A0A5B9G4S1-F1
#
_entry.id   AF-A0A5B9G4S1-F1
#
_cell.length_a   1.000
_cell.length_b   1.000
_cell.length_c   1.000
_cell.angle_alpha   90.00
_cell.angle_beta   90.00
_cell.angle_gamma   90.00
#
_symmetry.space_group_name_H-M   'P 1'
#
loop_
_entity.id
_entity.type
_entity.pdbx_description
1 polymer ?
#
loop_
_entity_poly.entity_id
_entity_poly.type
_entity_poly.pdbx_seq_one_letter_code
_entity_poly.pdbx_strand_id
1 'polypeptide(L)'
;MRMLRWTVAGVAATLLAAPALLHLGAGVSLMMIDGGSMEPTYRYGDVVVIGAPTGDDLEVGNIVFVGEPPTVYAHRVVEAGQGEARLKGDANAAPDPGWIMEDDVYGIPLAHVGGAAAQWLTAATSVPARLVLGAVIVAALFAPRRQPATTSSSPVAEGARRTPAATPSPRAMQRR
;
A
#
# COMPACT_ATOMS: atom_id res chain seq x y z
N MET A 1 11.84 -9.42 20.28
CA MET A 1 12.35 -8.97 18.95
C MET A 1 12.05 -9.93 17.80
N ARG A 2 12.10 -11.27 17.97
CA ARG A 2 11.73 -12.22 16.88
C ARG A 2 10.25 -12.09 16.48
N MET A 3 9.34 -12.13 17.45
CA MET A 3 7.89 -11.98 17.20
C MET A 3 7.55 -10.70 16.43
N LEU A 4 8.12 -9.55 16.83
CA LEU A 4 7.90 -8.27 16.14
C LEU A 4 8.28 -8.29 14.65
N ARG A 5 9.36 -8.98 14.26
CA ARG A 5 9.78 -9.07 12.86
C ARG A 5 8.83 -9.93 12.04
N TRP A 6 8.36 -11.04 12.61
CA TRP A 6 7.36 -11.89 11.97
C TRP A 6 6.01 -11.21 11.85
N THR A 7 5.59 -10.42 12.84
CA THR A 7 4.35 -9.63 12.75
C THR A 7 4.46 -8.57 11.66
N VAL A 8 5.59 -7.85 11.59
CA VAL A 8 5.81 -6.84 10.52
C VAL A 8 5.83 -7.50 9.14
N ALA A 9 6.55 -8.62 8.98
CA ALA A 9 6.60 -9.35 7.72
C ALA A 9 5.22 -9.88 7.33
N GLY A 10 4.45 -10.42 8.28
CA GLY A 10 3.09 -10.92 8.06
C GLY A 10 2.16 -9.82 7.59
N VAL A 11 2.11 -8.69 8.31
CA VAL A 11 1.26 -7.53 7.94
C VAL A 11 1.66 -6.99 6.56
N ALA A 12 2.97 -6.85 6.30
CA ALA A 12 3.45 -6.38 5.01
C ALA A 12 3.07 -7.34 3.86
N ALA A 13 3.20 -8.65 4.07
CA ALA A 13 2.80 -9.65 3.08
C ALA A 13 1.28 -9.62 2.82
N THR A 14 0.47 -9.47 3.86
CA THR A 14 -0.98 -9.33 3.72
C THR A 14 -1.35 -8.09 2.92
N LEU A 15 -0.75 -6.93 3.22
CA LEU A 15 -0.98 -5.69 2.48
C LEU A 15 -0.55 -5.81 1.00
N LEU A 16 0.54 -6.53 0.72
CA LEU A 16 1.04 -6.73 -0.64
C LEU A 16 0.10 -7.62 -1.46
N ALA A 17 -0.42 -8.67 -0.83
CA ALA A 17 -1.27 -9.66 -1.47
C ALA A 17 -2.73 -9.20 -1.57
N ALA A 18 -3.20 -8.32 -0.69
CA ALA A 18 -4.61 -7.93 -0.57
C ALA A 18 -5.27 -7.52 -1.90
N PRO A 19 -4.67 -6.65 -2.75
CA PRO A 19 -5.28 -6.31 -4.04
C PRO A 19 -5.47 -7.53 -4.94
N ALA A 20 -4.47 -8.42 -5.02
CA ALA A 20 -4.57 -9.63 -5.83
C ALA A 20 -5.62 -10.60 -5.27
N LEU A 21 -5.75 -10.70 -3.95
CA LEU A 21 -6.80 -11.50 -3.32
C LEU A 21 -8.20 -10.94 -3.60
N LEU A 22 -8.35 -9.61 -3.62
CA LEU A 22 -9.63 -8.97 -3.98
C LEU A 22 -10.00 -9.26 -5.43
N HIS A 23 -9.04 -9.11 -6.36
CA HIS A 23 -9.26 -9.43 -7.78
C HIS A 23 -9.63 -10.91 -7.98
N LEU A 24 -8.85 -11.83 -7.41
CA LEU A 24 -9.03 -13.28 -7.66
C LEU A 24 -10.17 -13.91 -6.85
N GLY A 25 -10.44 -13.41 -5.64
CA GLY A 25 -11.41 -14.00 -4.73
C GLY A 25 -12.80 -13.39 -4.81
N ALA A 26 -12.88 -12.07 -4.99
CA ALA A 26 -14.15 -11.35 -5.02
C ALA A 26 -14.57 -10.88 -6.42
N GLY A 27 -13.71 -11.05 -7.43
CA GLY A 27 -14.01 -10.60 -8.80
C GLY A 27 -14.13 -9.08 -8.90
N VAL A 28 -13.53 -8.34 -7.96
CA VAL A 28 -13.59 -6.88 -7.91
C VAL A 28 -12.27 -6.26 -8.30
N SER A 29 -12.32 -5.13 -8.99
CA SER A 29 -11.16 -4.39 -9.44
C SER A 29 -11.19 -2.94 -9.01
N LEU A 30 -10.04 -2.39 -8.64
CA LEU A 30 -9.88 -0.96 -8.38
C LEU A 30 -9.44 -0.27 -9.65
N MET A 31 -10.20 0.73 -10.10
CA MET A 31 -9.84 1.56 -11.25
C MET A 31 -9.80 3.03 -10.86
N MET A 32 -8.74 3.72 -11.28
CA MET A 32 -8.64 5.17 -11.12
C MET A 32 -9.30 5.85 -12.31
N ILE A 33 -10.08 6.89 -12.03
CA ILE A 33 -10.66 7.76 -13.05
C ILE A 33 -9.58 8.73 -13.54
N ASP A 34 -9.28 8.68 -14.82
CA ASP A 34 -8.21 9.45 -15.48
C ASP A 34 -8.74 10.56 -16.40
N GLY A 35 -10.05 10.79 -16.40
CA GLY A 35 -10.73 11.82 -17.19
C GLY A 35 -11.72 12.65 -16.40
N GLY A 36 -12.36 13.61 -17.08
CA GLY A 36 -13.41 14.48 -16.51
C GLY A 36 -14.80 14.27 -17.12
N SER A 37 -14.99 13.28 -17.99
CA SER A 37 -16.27 13.04 -18.68
C SER A 37 -17.40 12.67 -17.72
N MET A 38 -17.07 12.13 -16.56
CA MET A 38 -18.01 11.71 -15.53
C MET A 38 -18.24 12.75 -14.43
N GLU A 39 -17.71 13.97 -14.55
CA GLU A 39 -18.01 15.02 -13.57
C GLU A 39 -19.49 15.43 -13.64
N PRO A 40 -20.16 15.68 -12.49
CA PRO A 40 -19.61 15.72 -11.13
C PRO A 40 -19.62 14.38 -10.38
N THR A 41 -20.14 13.32 -10.99
CA THR A 41 -20.32 12.00 -10.35
C THR A 41 -18.99 11.37 -9.96
N TYR A 42 -18.04 11.34 -10.89
CA TYR A 42 -16.66 10.97 -10.63
C TYR A 42 -15.73 12.07 -11.08
N ARG A 43 -14.75 12.39 -10.24
CA ARG A 43 -13.72 13.39 -10.53
C ARG A 43 -12.42 12.69 -10.89
N TYR A 44 -11.56 13.45 -11.57
CA TYR A 44 -10.22 13.00 -11.86
C TYR A 44 -9.49 12.55 -10.58
N GLY A 45 -8.91 11.35 -10.60
CA GLY A 45 -8.18 10.75 -9.49
C GLY A 45 -9.05 10.02 -8.46
N ASP A 46 -10.38 10.02 -8.63
CA ASP A 46 -11.26 9.15 -7.84
C ASP A 46 -10.97 7.68 -8.16
N VAL A 47 -11.22 6.79 -7.19
CA VAL A 47 -11.06 5.35 -7.34
C VAL A 47 -12.42 4.68 -7.26
N VAL A 48 -12.76 3.90 -8.27
CA VAL A 48 -14.00 3.13 -8.35
C VAL A 48 -13.69 1.65 -8.15
N VAL A 49 -14.49 1.01 -7.30
CA VAL A 49 -14.53 -0.45 -7.16
C VAL A 49 -15.47 -0.97 -8.23
N ILE A 50 -14.94 -1.73 -9.18
CA ILE A 50 -15.67 -2.32 -10.30
C ILE A 50 -15.92 -3.80 -10.00
N GLY A 51 -17.15 -4.24 -10.16
CA GLY A 51 -17.55 -5.64 -10.13
C GLY A 51 -17.78 -6.21 -11.53
N ALA A 52 -17.91 -7.53 -11.61
CA ALA A 52 -18.28 -8.21 -12.84
C ALA A 52 -19.67 -7.76 -13.34
N PRO A 53 -19.89 -7.72 -14.67
CA PRO A 53 -21.20 -7.48 -15.25
C PRO A 53 -22.25 -8.47 -14.75
N THR A 54 -23.50 -8.04 -14.65
CA THR A 54 -24.63 -8.88 -14.21
C THR A 54 -25.42 -9.49 -15.37
N GLY A 55 -25.28 -8.94 -16.58
CA GLY A 55 -26.01 -9.38 -17.78
C GLY A 55 -27.29 -8.60 -18.06
N ASP A 56 -27.67 -7.68 -17.17
CA ASP A 56 -28.78 -6.72 -17.35
C ASP A 56 -28.31 -5.30 -16.91
N ASP A 57 -27.07 -4.93 -17.22
CA ASP A 57 -26.46 -3.69 -16.72
C ASP A 57 -26.88 -2.44 -17.53
N LEU A 58 -27.35 -2.64 -18.76
CA LEU A 58 -27.75 -1.59 -19.71
C LEU A 58 -29.14 -0.98 -19.43
N GLU A 59 -29.36 -0.51 -18.21
CA GLU A 59 -30.57 0.24 -17.84
C GLU A 59 -30.31 1.75 -17.81
N VAL A 60 -31.28 2.54 -18.28
CA VAL A 60 -31.18 4.01 -18.28
C VAL A 60 -30.90 4.54 -16.87
N GLY A 61 -29.81 5.31 -16.75
CA GLY A 61 -29.33 5.86 -15.48
C GLY A 61 -28.15 5.09 -14.88
N ASN A 62 -27.92 3.83 -15.27
CA ASN A 62 -26.77 3.06 -14.82
C ASN A 62 -25.48 3.63 -15.37
N ILE A 63 -24.39 3.46 -14.61
CA ILE A 63 -23.03 3.77 -15.05
C ILE A 63 -22.35 2.45 -15.32
N VAL A 64 -21.76 2.31 -16.50
CA VAL A 64 -21.06 1.10 -16.91
C VAL A 64 -19.63 1.45 -17.32
N PHE A 65 -18.72 0.53 -17.05
CA PHE A 65 -17.36 0.56 -17.59
C PHE A 65 -17.35 -0.31 -18.84
N VAL A 66 -16.84 0.22 -19.94
CA VAL A 66 -16.94 -0.39 -21.28
C VAL A 66 -15.55 -0.53 -21.89
N GLY A 67 -15.36 -1.61 -22.64
CA GLY A 67 -14.13 -1.91 -23.37
C GLY A 67 -13.27 -2.96 -22.69
N GLU A 68 -11.98 -2.96 -22.98
CA GLU A 68 -11.04 -3.93 -22.45
C GLU A 68 -9.76 -3.24 -21.98
N PRO A 69 -9.12 -3.71 -20.90
CA PRO A 69 -7.86 -3.15 -20.44
C PRO A 69 -6.79 -3.18 -21.56
N PRO A 70 -6.04 -2.08 -21.76
CA PRO A 70 -5.94 -0.89 -20.91
C PRO A 70 -6.93 0.23 -21.26
N THR A 71 -7.81 0.03 -22.24
CA THR A 71 -8.75 1.02 -22.76
C THR A 71 -10.16 0.76 -22.24
N VAL A 72 -10.40 1.13 -20.98
CA VAL A 72 -11.72 1.07 -20.35
C VAL A 72 -12.17 2.47 -20.00
N TYR A 73 -13.41 2.84 -20.34
CA TYR A 73 -14.02 4.13 -19.99
C TYR A 73 -15.35 3.93 -19.28
N ALA A 74 -15.75 4.91 -18.46
CA ALA A 74 -17.01 4.86 -17.73
C ALA A 74 -17.95 5.95 -18.23
N HIS A 75 -19.18 5.60 -18.59
CA HIS A 75 -20.23 6.55 -18.96
C HIS A 75 -21.61 6.08 -18.46
N ARG A 76 -22.59 6.97 -18.47
CA ARG A 76 -23.97 6.68 -18.05
C ARG A 76 -24.83 6.28 -19.23
N VAL A 77 -25.63 5.25 -19.04
CA VAL A 77 -26.69 4.86 -19.98
C VAL A 77 -27.75 5.95 -20.03
N VAL A 78 -27.95 6.54 -21.20
CA VAL A 78 -28.97 7.59 -21.43
C VAL A 78 -30.13 7.11 -22.29
N GLU A 79 -29.91 6.04 -23.05
CA GLU A 79 -30.92 5.40 -23.90
C GLU A 79 -30.64 3.90 -23.91
N ALA A 80 -31.68 3.07 -23.82
CA ALA A 80 -31.57 1.62 -23.84
C ALA A 80 -32.77 1.00 -24.56
N GLY A 81 -32.54 -0.03 -25.37
CA GLY A 81 -33.58 -0.75 -26.07
C GLY A 81 -33.02 -1.89 -26.92
N GLN A 82 -33.79 -2.98 -27.07
CA GLN A 82 -33.44 -4.10 -27.95
C GLN A 82 -32.07 -4.76 -27.68
N GLY A 83 -31.57 -4.69 -26.44
CA GLY A 83 -30.28 -5.26 -26.04
C GLY A 83 -29.09 -4.36 -26.31
N GLU A 84 -29.33 -3.13 -26.78
CA GLU A 84 -28.30 -2.11 -26.98
C GLU A 84 -28.58 -0.85 -26.15
N ALA A 85 -27.52 -0.11 -25.86
CA ALA A 85 -27.60 1.14 -25.12
C ALA A 85 -26.71 2.21 -25.71
N ARG A 86 -27.13 3.46 -25.52
CA ARG A 86 -26.34 4.64 -25.81
C ARG A 86 -25.83 5.25 -24.52
N LEU A 87 -24.53 5.50 -24.49
CA LEU A 87 -23.86 6.07 -23.34
C LEU A 87 -23.61 7.56 -23.50
N LYS A 88 -23.38 8.23 -22.38
CA LYS A 88 -22.97 9.62 -22.33
C LYS A 88 -22.20 9.87 -21.04
N GLY A 89 -21.05 10.53 -21.13
CA GLY A 89 -20.41 11.12 -19.96
C GLY A 89 -21.30 12.18 -19.31
N ASP A 90 -21.38 12.19 -17.99
CA ASP A 90 -22.19 13.16 -17.25
C ASP A 90 -21.87 14.61 -17.62
N ALA A 91 -20.59 14.93 -17.86
CA ALA A 91 -20.11 16.24 -18.29
C ALA A 91 -20.18 16.47 -19.81
N ASN A 92 -20.40 15.43 -20.62
CA ASN A 92 -20.40 15.56 -22.09
C ASN A 92 -21.63 16.33 -22.57
N ALA A 93 -21.52 17.08 -23.68
CA ALA A 93 -22.64 17.83 -24.24
C ALA A 93 -23.60 16.95 -25.07
N ALA A 94 -23.09 15.89 -25.68
CA ALA A 94 -23.83 14.97 -26.53
C ALA A 94 -23.57 13.52 -26.11
N PRO A 95 -24.50 12.59 -26.38
CA PRO A 95 -24.26 11.16 -26.24
C PRO A 95 -23.12 10.68 -27.15
N ASP A 96 -22.53 9.56 -26.76
CA ASP A 96 -21.50 8.89 -27.54
C ASP A 96 -22.05 8.50 -28.93
N PRO A 97 -21.20 8.44 -29.97
CA PRO A 97 -21.67 8.19 -31.33
C PRO A 97 -22.10 6.74 -31.57
N GLY A 98 -21.67 5.80 -30.73
CA GLY A 98 -21.95 4.36 -30.86
C GLY A 98 -23.02 3.87 -29.89
N TRP A 99 -23.65 2.76 -30.29
CA TRP A 99 -24.42 1.90 -29.42
C TRP A 99 -23.50 0.79 -28.90
N ILE A 100 -23.73 0.37 -27.66
CA ILE A 100 -23.00 -0.72 -27.02
C ILE A 100 -23.96 -1.86 -26.68
N MET A 101 -23.43 -3.07 -26.63
CA MET A 101 -24.12 -4.28 -26.22
C MET A 101 -23.69 -4.67 -24.80
N GLU A 102 -24.44 -5.57 -24.16
CA GLU A 102 -24.09 -6.10 -22.83
C GLU A 102 -22.67 -6.73 -22.83
N ASP A 103 -22.26 -7.36 -23.94
CA ASP A 103 -20.94 -7.97 -24.10
C ASP A 103 -19.78 -6.95 -24.13
N ASP A 104 -20.07 -5.66 -24.36
CA ASP A 104 -19.07 -4.59 -24.32
C ASP A 104 -18.81 -4.09 -22.88
N VAL A 105 -19.66 -4.49 -21.92
CA VAL A 105 -19.57 -4.07 -20.52
C VAL A 105 -18.41 -4.81 -19.85
N TYR A 106 -17.36 -4.06 -19.51
CA TYR A 106 -16.24 -4.53 -18.72
C TYR A 106 -16.62 -4.77 -17.25
N GLY A 107 -17.50 -3.93 -16.71
CA GLY A 107 -17.98 -4.08 -15.34
C GLY A 107 -18.82 -2.91 -14.85
N ILE A 108 -19.30 -3.06 -13.62
CA ILE A 108 -20.22 -2.12 -12.98
C ILE A 108 -19.63 -1.51 -11.70
N PRO A 109 -19.94 -0.24 -11.38
CA PRO A 109 -19.48 0.38 -10.15
C PRO A 109 -20.21 -0.20 -8.93
N LEU A 110 -19.44 -0.71 -7.98
CA LEU A 110 -19.94 -1.17 -6.67
C LEU A 110 -19.79 -0.10 -5.59
N ALA A 111 -18.70 0.66 -5.64
CA ALA A 111 -18.40 1.73 -4.69
C ALA A 111 -17.45 2.74 -5.33
N HIS A 112 -17.43 3.96 -4.80
CA HIS A 112 -16.46 4.98 -5.19
C HIS A 112 -15.81 5.59 -3.95
N VAL A 113 -14.55 5.98 -4.10
CA VAL A 113 -13.78 6.73 -3.10
C VAL A 113 -13.19 7.93 -3.81
N GLY A 114 -13.51 9.12 -3.33
CA GLY A 114 -13.03 10.37 -3.91
C GLY A 114 -12.07 11.16 -3.04
N GLY A 115 -11.46 12.18 -3.65
CA GLY A 115 -10.63 13.16 -2.95
C GLY A 115 -9.37 12.58 -2.31
N ALA A 116 -9.00 13.07 -1.11
CA ALA A 116 -7.74 12.68 -0.46
C ALA A 116 -7.66 11.17 -0.18
N ALA A 117 -8.79 10.52 0.15
CA ALA A 117 -8.82 9.08 0.39
C ALA A 117 -8.46 8.27 -0.87
N ALA A 118 -8.95 8.71 -2.04
CA ALA A 118 -8.64 8.10 -3.33
C ALA A 118 -7.15 8.21 -3.68
N GLN A 119 -6.56 9.38 -3.41
CA GLN A 119 -5.14 9.63 -3.62
C GLN A 119 -4.27 8.75 -2.71
N TRP A 120 -4.64 8.60 -1.44
CA TRP A 120 -3.96 7.70 -0.51
C TRP A 120 -4.08 6.24 -0.95
N LEU A 121 -5.27 5.80 -1.36
CA LEU A 121 -5.50 4.43 -1.83
C LEU A 121 -4.67 4.13 -3.09
N THR A 122 -4.65 5.06 -4.04
CA THR A 122 -3.82 4.99 -5.24
C THR A 122 -2.34 4.91 -4.88
N ALA A 123 -1.85 5.79 -4.02
CA ALA A 123 -0.46 5.79 -3.59
C ALA A 123 -0.08 4.47 -2.90
N ALA A 124 -0.95 3.94 -2.05
CA ALA A 124 -0.75 2.68 -1.34
C ALA A 124 -0.71 1.45 -2.25
N THR A 125 -1.42 1.49 -3.38
CA THR A 125 -1.49 0.37 -4.35
C THR A 125 -0.49 0.48 -5.50
N SER A 126 0.24 1.60 -5.58
CA SER A 126 1.25 1.90 -6.61
C SER A 126 2.44 0.92 -6.63
N VAL A 127 3.09 0.80 -7.79
CA VAL A 127 4.30 -0.05 -7.94
C VAL A 127 5.41 0.32 -6.95
N PRO A 128 5.76 1.61 -6.73
CA PRO A 128 6.75 1.97 -5.72
C PRO A 128 6.38 1.51 -4.31
N ALA A 129 5.11 1.67 -3.89
CA ALA A 129 4.65 1.20 -2.59
C ALA A 129 4.79 -0.32 -2.46
N ARG A 130 4.45 -1.08 -3.52
CA ARG A 130 4.64 -2.54 -3.57
C ARG A 130 6.11 -2.95 -3.44
N LEU A 131 7.02 -2.22 -4.09
CA LEU A 131 8.47 -2.46 -3.97
C LEU A 131 8.98 -2.20 -2.55
N VAL A 132 8.54 -1.10 -1.93
CA VAL A 132 8.87 -0.78 -0.53
C VAL A 132 8.38 -1.91 0.39
N LEU A 133 7.16 -2.39 0.19
CA LEU A 133 6.57 -3.45 0.98
C LEU A 133 7.34 -4.77 0.82
N GLY A 134 7.72 -5.12 -0.40
CA GLY A 134 8.61 -6.25 -0.69
C GLY A 134 9.96 -6.12 0.02
N ALA A 135 10.58 -4.94 -0.03
CA ALA A 135 11.85 -4.66 0.66
C ALA A 135 11.72 -4.78 2.19
N VAL A 136 10.61 -4.32 2.77
CA VAL A 136 10.31 -4.46 4.21
C VAL A 136 10.21 -5.93 4.60
N ILE A 137 9.54 -6.77 3.80
CA ILE A 137 9.44 -8.21 4.03
C ILE A 137 10.85 -8.84 4.02
N VAL A 138 11.65 -8.55 2.98
CA VAL A 138 13.02 -9.07 2.87
C VAL A 138 13.89 -8.62 4.06
N ALA A 139 13.84 -7.35 4.43
CA ALA A 139 14.57 -6.84 5.59
C ALA A 139 14.11 -7.52 6.89
N ALA A 140 12.81 -7.70 7.09
CA ALA A 140 12.27 -8.36 8.27
C ALA A 140 12.73 -9.82 8.39
N LEU A 141 12.86 -10.53 7.26
CA LEU A 141 13.34 -11.92 7.22
C LEU A 141 14.86 -12.03 7.40
N PHE A 142 15.65 -11.17 6.75
CA PHE A 142 17.10 -11.38 6.59
C PHE A 142 18.00 -10.37 7.33
N ALA A 143 17.49 -9.25 7.86
CA ALA A 143 18.36 -8.26 8.50
C ALA A 143 19.11 -8.84 9.72
N PRO A 144 20.43 -8.65 9.84
CA PRO A 144 21.23 -9.19 10.94
C PRO A 144 20.77 -8.63 12.29
N ARG A 145 20.83 -9.46 13.34
CA ARG A 145 20.50 -9.01 14.70
C ARG A 145 21.59 -8.04 15.16
N ARG A 146 21.24 -6.77 15.35
CA ARG A 146 22.10 -5.84 16.09
C ARG A 146 22.22 -6.41 17.50
N GLN A 147 23.37 -7.00 17.82
CA GLN A 147 23.70 -7.33 19.20
C GLN A 147 23.89 -5.99 19.92
N PRO A 148 23.12 -5.69 20.98
CA PRO A 148 23.39 -4.50 21.76
C PRO A 148 24.82 -4.59 22.26
N ALA A 149 25.63 -3.56 21.98
CA ALA A 149 26.98 -3.47 22.48
C ALA A 149 26.90 -3.60 24.00
N THR A 150 27.36 -4.73 24.53
CA THR A 150 27.54 -4.91 25.96
C THR A 150 28.46 -3.78 26.40
N THR A 151 27.90 -2.79 27.09
CA THR A 151 28.68 -1.79 27.82
C THR A 151 29.59 -2.60 28.75
N SER A 152 30.85 -2.75 28.36
CA SER A 152 31.89 -3.23 29.25
C SER A 152 32.04 -2.15 30.31
N SER A 153 31.22 -2.24 31.36
CA SER A 153 31.50 -1.59 32.63
C SER A 153 32.75 -2.27 33.15
N SER A 154 33.89 -1.69 32.81
CA SER A 154 35.18 -2.00 33.39
C SER A 154 35.00 -2.07 34.92
N PRO A 155 35.31 -3.20 35.58
CA PRO A 155 35.24 -3.23 37.03
C PRO A 155 36.32 -2.27 37.53
N VAL A 156 35.85 -1.16 38.09
CA VAL A 156 36.22 -0.78 39.44
C VAL A 156 37.73 -0.71 39.65
N ALA A 157 38.24 0.50 39.47
CA ALA A 157 39.44 1.00 40.11
C ALA A 157 39.30 0.87 41.64
N GLU A 158 39.47 -0.33 42.17
CA GLU A 158 39.55 -0.65 43.60
C GLU A 158 40.91 -1.32 43.86
N GLY A 159 41.96 -0.66 43.40
CA GLY A 159 43.37 -0.99 43.63
C GLY A 159 44.02 0.09 44.46
N ALA A 160 43.44 0.37 45.63
CA ALA A 160 44.09 0.88 46.83
C ALA A 160 45.28 1.86 46.64
N ARG A 161 44.95 3.16 46.60
CA ARG A 161 45.79 4.15 47.28
C ARG A 161 45.75 3.86 48.78
N ARG A 162 46.79 3.22 49.32
CA ARG A 162 47.20 3.38 50.72
C ARG A 162 48.67 3.79 50.75
N THR A 163 48.89 5.07 51.01
CA THR A 163 50.21 5.71 51.24
C THR A 163 50.70 5.41 52.69
N PRO A 164 51.87 5.93 53.12
CA PRO A 164 53.12 5.20 53.39
C PRO A 164 53.35 4.92 54.89
N ALA A 165 54.22 3.95 55.23
CA ALA A 165 54.69 3.77 56.61
C ALA A 165 56.21 3.54 56.67
N ALA A 166 56.87 4.51 57.32
CA ALA A 166 58.04 4.39 58.20
C ALA A 166 59.41 3.90 57.66
N THR A 167 60.32 4.87 57.52
CA THR A 167 61.75 4.77 57.93
C THR A 167 61.83 5.49 59.29
N PRO A 168 62.72 5.19 60.28
CA PRO A 168 64.06 4.57 60.17
C PRO A 168 64.40 3.50 61.22
N SER A 169 65.49 2.75 61.01
CA SER A 169 66.40 2.43 62.14
C SER A 169 67.82 2.08 61.68
N PRO A 170 68.86 2.53 62.41
CA PRO A 170 70.26 2.44 62.02
C PRO A 170 70.94 1.20 62.61
N ARG A 171 71.87 0.58 61.86
CA ARG A 171 72.91 -0.25 62.48
C ARG A 171 74.26 0.01 61.85
N ALA A 172 75.16 0.35 62.75
CA ALA A 172 76.55 0.69 62.55
C ALA A 172 77.42 -0.55 62.31
N MET A 173 78.66 -0.26 61.89
CA MET A 173 79.88 -1.05 62.11
C MET A 173 80.03 -2.23 61.11
N GLN A 174 81.17 -2.48 60.46
CA GLN A 174 82.53 -2.27 60.92
C GLN A 174 83.56 -2.44 59.77
N ARG A 175 84.60 -1.60 59.83
CA ARG A 175 85.97 -1.73 59.31
C ARG A 175 86.50 -3.17 59.11
N ARG A 176 87.16 -3.43 57.97
CA ARG A 176 88.63 -3.56 57.83
C ARG A 176 89.03 -3.62 56.36
#